data_AF-A0A832TKJ3-F1
#
_entry.id   AF-A0A832TKJ3-F1
#
_cell.length_a   1.000
_cell.length_b   1.000
_cell.length_c   1.000
_cell.angle_alpha   90.00
_cell.angle_beta   90.00
_cell.angle_gamma   90.00
#
_symmetry.space_group_name_H-M   'P 1'
#
loop_
_entity.id
_entity.type
_entity.pdbx_description
1 polymer ?
#
loop_
_entity_poly.entity_id
_entity_poly.type
_entity_poly.pdbx_seq_one_letter_code
_entity_poly.pdbx_strand_id
1 'polypeptide(L)'
;MILMAGEEEDRRRFRFSVKTKILLVFLALSVSGLLVTGILAFVQIGDVSRYAVESSSALGDRAVEDSTAAMERDARGSLLRLAQDQAYISNIIFDRVSGEIEMLVRYAGEIQADPSRVRPRHFYLQDEEPQDPASTTVLFLSPGVEKDIPVEERNAAGMMTDIFIPLFASDKNLAAVYVGTESGMSFIYPWFTGMDATFDPRLRGWF
;
A
#
# COMPACT_ATOMS: atom_id res chain seq x y z
N MET A 1 76.80 -55.11 -65.25
CA MET A 1 76.10 -53.81 -65.39
C MET A 1 75.12 -53.70 -64.24
N ILE A 2 75.29 -52.68 -63.38
CA ILE A 2 74.34 -52.14 -62.37
C ILE A 2 74.08 -53.05 -61.13
N LEU A 3 74.48 -52.73 -59.89
CA LEU A 3 74.12 -51.65 -58.92
C LEU A 3 72.77 -51.87 -58.17
N MET A 4 72.85 -51.89 -56.82
CA MET A 4 71.84 -51.52 -55.79
C MET A 4 70.59 -52.42 -55.63
N ALA A 5 69.90 -52.51 -54.50
CA ALA A 5 70.09 -52.25 -53.07
C ALA A 5 68.71 -52.47 -52.41
N GLY A 6 68.70 -52.86 -51.12
CA GLY A 6 67.61 -52.55 -50.19
C GLY A 6 66.49 -53.57 -50.05
N GLU A 7 66.38 -54.22 -48.89
CA GLU A 7 65.51 -53.74 -47.81
C GLU A 7 65.78 -54.57 -46.54
N GLU A 8 66.30 -53.90 -45.51
CA GLU A 8 66.41 -54.43 -44.15
C GLU A 8 65.05 -54.23 -43.44
N GLU A 9 64.32 -55.30 -43.16
CA GLU A 9 63.30 -55.29 -42.11
C GLU A 9 63.99 -55.49 -40.75
N ASP A 10 64.29 -54.36 -40.09
CA ASP A 10 64.78 -54.29 -38.70
C ASP A 10 63.68 -54.76 -37.72
N ARG A 11 63.51 -56.09 -37.60
CA ARG A 11 62.78 -56.73 -36.50
C ARG A 11 63.61 -56.57 -35.22
N ARG A 12 63.52 -55.38 -34.59
CA ARG A 12 64.06 -55.12 -33.25
C ARG A 12 63.36 -55.99 -32.20
N ARG A 13 63.84 -57.22 -32.02
CA ARG A 13 63.61 -57.99 -30.79
C ARG A 13 64.50 -57.40 -29.70
N PHE A 14 63.96 -56.45 -28.94
CA PHE A 14 64.57 -55.97 -27.70
C PHE A 14 64.88 -57.16 -26.77
N ARG A 15 66.15 -57.58 -26.70
CA ARG A 15 66.62 -58.61 -25.74
C ARG A 15 66.89 -57.94 -24.40
N PHE A 16 65.85 -57.91 -23.56
CA PHE A 16 65.96 -57.40 -22.19
C PHE A 16 66.70 -58.37 -21.26
N SER A 17 67.54 -57.82 -20.37
CA SER A 17 68.17 -58.55 -19.26
C SER A 17 67.11 -59.09 -18.29
N VAL A 18 67.41 -60.20 -17.59
CA VAL A 18 66.52 -60.84 -16.61
C VAL A 18 66.06 -59.83 -15.54
N LYS A 19 66.93 -58.91 -15.11
CA LYS A 19 66.59 -57.81 -14.20
C LYS A 19 65.47 -56.92 -14.75
N THR A 20 65.53 -56.56 -16.03
CA THR A 20 64.53 -55.69 -16.66
C THR A 20 63.18 -56.38 -16.81
N LYS A 21 63.15 -57.71 -17.04
CA LYS A 21 61.90 -58.48 -17.10
C LYS A 21 61.19 -58.51 -15.74
N ILE A 22 61.92 -58.76 -14.65
CA ILE A 22 61.37 -58.75 -13.29
C ILE A 22 60.83 -57.35 -12.94
N LEU A 23 61.60 -56.30 -13.29
CA LEU A 23 61.17 -54.92 -13.09
C LEU A 23 59.90 -54.58 -13.88
N LEU A 24 59.79 -55.05 -15.13
CA LEU A 24 58.60 -54.85 -15.97
C LEU A 24 57.35 -55.53 -15.40
N VAL A 25 57.50 -56.74 -14.83
CA VAL A 25 56.38 -57.46 -14.20
C VAL A 25 55.89 -56.72 -12.96
N PHE A 26 56.79 -56.28 -12.08
CA PHE A 26 56.42 -55.48 -10.92
C PHE A 26 55.81 -54.13 -11.31
N LEU A 27 56.35 -53.48 -12.34
CA LEU A 27 55.81 -52.22 -12.85
C LEU A 27 54.41 -52.41 -13.43
N ALA A 28 54.19 -53.44 -14.24
CA ALA A 28 52.88 -53.76 -14.81
C ALA A 28 51.85 -54.09 -13.71
N LEU A 29 52.27 -54.80 -12.65
CA LEU A 29 51.41 -55.13 -11.52
C LEU A 29 51.02 -53.87 -10.70
N SER A 30 51.97 -52.98 -10.42
CA SER A 30 51.68 -51.71 -9.74
C SER A 30 50.81 -50.78 -10.59
N VAL A 31 51.10 -50.66 -11.88
CA VAL A 31 50.31 -49.82 -12.80
C VAL A 31 48.90 -50.34 -12.94
N SER A 32 48.70 -51.66 -13.01
CA SER A 32 47.36 -52.25 -13.09
C SER A 32 46.55 -52.05 -11.80
N GLY A 33 47.16 -52.22 -10.62
CA GLY A 33 46.52 -51.89 -9.35
C GLY A 33 46.12 -50.42 -9.24
N LEU A 34 46.99 -49.50 -9.69
CA LEU A 34 46.72 -48.08 -9.73
C LEU A 34 45.58 -47.73 -10.70
N LEU A 35 45.55 -48.36 -11.88
CA LEU A 35 44.50 -48.18 -12.89
C LEU A 35 43.13 -48.60 -12.36
N VAL A 36 43.03 -49.78 -11.73
CA VAL A 36 41.77 -50.28 -11.16
C VAL A 36 41.27 -49.34 -10.08
N THR A 37 42.15 -48.90 -9.19
CA THR A 37 41.81 -47.97 -8.11
C THR A 37 41.39 -46.61 -8.66
N GLY A 38 42.09 -46.10 -9.67
CA GLY A 38 41.77 -44.84 -10.34
C GLY A 38 40.41 -44.87 -11.04
N ILE A 39 40.07 -45.97 -11.71
CA ILE A 39 38.76 -46.15 -12.34
C ILE A 39 37.64 -46.20 -11.29
N LEU A 40 37.83 -46.96 -10.20
CA LEU A 40 36.85 -47.01 -9.10
C LEU A 40 36.63 -45.65 -8.45
N ALA A 41 37.71 -44.92 -8.18
CA ALA A 41 37.63 -43.56 -7.63
C ALA A 41 36.89 -42.60 -8.58
N PHE A 42 37.16 -42.70 -9.88
CA PHE A 42 36.51 -41.85 -10.89
C PHE A 42 34.99 -42.09 -10.94
N VAL A 43 34.54 -43.35 -10.90
CA VAL A 43 33.12 -43.70 -10.87
C VAL A 43 32.46 -43.19 -9.59
N GLN A 44 33.06 -43.45 -8.42
CA GLN A 44 32.51 -42.98 -7.14
C GLN A 44 32.40 -41.45 -7.07
N ILE A 45 33.40 -40.72 -7.56
CA ILE A 45 33.36 -39.25 -7.61
C ILE A 45 32.22 -38.77 -8.50
N GLY A 46 31.96 -39.44 -9.63
CA GLY A 46 30.84 -39.11 -10.51
C GLY A 46 29.48 -39.29 -9.84
N ASP A 47 29.30 -40.40 -9.11
CA ASP A 47 28.06 -40.70 -8.39
C ASP A 47 27.82 -39.71 -7.22
N VAL A 48 28.87 -39.43 -6.43
CA VAL A 48 28.80 -38.45 -5.34
C VAL A 48 28.53 -37.04 -5.86
N SER A 49 29.16 -36.64 -6.97
CA SER A 49 28.92 -35.33 -7.59
C SER A 49 27.47 -35.19 -8.06
N ARG A 50 26.93 -36.22 -8.72
CA ARG A 50 25.54 -36.19 -9.21
C ARG A 50 24.54 -36.16 -8.05
N TYR A 51 24.76 -36.97 -7.03
CA TYR A 51 23.95 -36.95 -5.81
C TYR A 51 24.01 -35.59 -5.10
N ALA A 52 25.20 -34.99 -4.98
CA ALA A 52 25.36 -33.69 -4.36
C ALA A 52 24.61 -32.58 -5.13
N VAL A 53 24.64 -32.62 -6.47
CA VAL A 53 23.89 -31.68 -7.32
C VAL A 53 22.39 -31.89 -7.18
N GLU A 54 21.91 -33.12 -7.28
CA GLU A 54 20.48 -33.45 -7.18
C GLU A 54 19.93 -33.10 -5.79
N SER A 55 20.65 -33.44 -4.74
CA SER A 55 20.30 -33.10 -3.36
C SER A 55 20.32 -31.58 -3.12
N SER A 56 21.31 -30.86 -3.64
CA SER A 56 21.36 -29.40 -3.50
C SER A 56 20.24 -28.71 -4.26
N SER A 57 19.90 -29.19 -5.46
CA SER A 57 18.76 -28.67 -6.24
C SER A 57 17.45 -28.92 -5.50
N ALA A 58 17.22 -30.17 -5.07
CA ALA A 58 15.99 -30.53 -4.35
C ALA A 58 15.86 -29.78 -3.02
N LEU A 59 16.96 -29.55 -2.31
CA LEU A 59 16.96 -28.72 -1.09
C LEU A 59 16.68 -27.25 -1.42
N GLY A 60 17.28 -26.73 -2.49
CA GLY A 60 17.02 -25.37 -2.99
C GLY A 60 15.56 -25.16 -3.35
N ASP A 61 14.98 -26.09 -4.12
CA ASP A 61 13.57 -26.04 -4.53
C ASP A 61 12.63 -26.05 -3.31
N ARG A 62 12.88 -26.94 -2.34
CA ARG A 62 12.12 -26.97 -1.08
C ARG A 62 12.31 -25.71 -0.23
N ALA A 63 13.52 -25.17 -0.17
CA ALA A 63 13.81 -23.96 0.59
C ALA A 63 13.11 -22.73 -0.03
N VAL A 64 13.06 -22.66 -1.37
CA VAL A 64 12.31 -21.63 -2.09
C VAL A 64 10.81 -21.79 -1.86
N GLU A 65 10.28 -23.02 -1.95
CA GLU A 65 8.88 -23.31 -1.69
C GLU A 65 8.46 -22.94 -0.26
N ASP A 66 9.23 -23.35 0.75
CA ASP A 66 8.95 -23.06 2.16
C ASP A 66 9.07 -21.57 2.46
N SER A 67 10.10 -20.90 1.91
CA SER A 67 10.24 -19.44 2.02
C SER A 67 9.06 -18.71 1.38
N THR A 68 8.62 -19.15 0.20
CA THR A 68 7.48 -18.54 -0.49
C THR A 68 6.20 -18.72 0.31
N ALA A 69 5.95 -19.92 0.84
CA ALA A 69 4.78 -20.20 1.67
C ALA A 69 4.82 -19.47 3.02
N ALA A 70 6.00 -19.28 3.62
CA ALA A 70 6.17 -18.45 4.82
C ALA A 70 5.91 -16.97 4.51
N MET A 71 6.49 -16.44 3.44
CA MET A 71 6.30 -15.05 3.01
C MET A 71 4.83 -14.76 2.67
N GLU A 72 4.13 -15.66 1.99
CA GLU A 72 2.71 -15.49 1.67
C GLU A 72 1.86 -15.42 2.93
N ARG A 73 2.11 -16.31 3.91
CA ARG A 73 1.41 -16.31 5.20
C ARG A 73 1.67 -15.02 5.97
N ASP A 74 2.92 -14.56 6.03
CA ASP A 74 3.31 -13.32 6.70
C ASP A 74 2.72 -12.09 6.01
N ALA A 75 2.73 -12.06 4.67
CA ALA A 75 2.13 -10.97 3.90
C ALA A 75 0.62 -10.92 4.13
N ARG A 76 -0.06 -12.07 4.09
CA ARG A 76 -1.50 -12.17 4.37
C ARG A 76 -1.83 -11.70 5.80
N GLY A 77 -1.07 -12.15 6.80
CA GLY A 77 -1.25 -11.72 8.18
C GLY A 77 -0.99 -10.23 8.39
N SER A 78 -0.02 -9.67 7.68
CA SER A 78 0.28 -8.23 7.73
C SER A 78 -0.78 -7.40 7.03
N LEU A 79 -1.27 -7.82 5.86
CA LEU A 79 -2.38 -7.15 5.16
C LEU A 79 -3.68 -7.19 5.96
N LEU A 80 -3.99 -8.32 6.62
CA LEU A 80 -5.16 -8.43 7.49
C LEU A 80 -5.07 -7.47 8.68
N ARG A 81 -3.92 -7.40 9.36
CA ARG A 81 -3.71 -6.43 10.45
C ARG A 81 -3.85 -4.99 9.95
N LEU A 82 -3.23 -4.65 8.82
CA LEU A 82 -3.33 -3.31 8.24
C LEU A 82 -4.78 -2.93 7.91
N ALA A 83 -5.56 -3.86 7.36
CA ALA A 83 -6.98 -3.63 7.08
C ALA A 83 -7.80 -3.44 8.37
N GLN A 84 -7.51 -4.22 9.43
CA GLN A 84 -8.15 -4.09 10.73
C GLN A 84 -7.80 -2.75 11.40
N ASP A 85 -6.53 -2.38 11.39
CA ASP A 85 -6.05 -1.11 11.93
C ASP A 85 -6.68 0.07 11.19
N GLN A 86 -6.78 -0.01 9.86
CA GLN A 86 -7.45 1.01 9.06
C GLN A 86 -8.94 1.12 9.39
N ALA A 87 -9.64 -0.01 9.55
CA ALA A 87 -11.04 -0.02 9.95
C ALA A 87 -11.24 0.59 11.35
N TYR A 88 -10.34 0.29 12.29
CA TYR A 88 -10.34 0.86 13.63
C TYR A 88 -10.12 2.38 13.61
N ILE A 89 -9.15 2.87 12.84
CA ILE A 89 -8.92 4.30 12.64
C ILE A 89 -10.16 4.97 12.03
N SER A 90 -10.77 4.36 11.01
CA SER A 90 -12.01 4.86 10.43
C SER A 90 -13.14 4.95 11.45
N ASN A 91 -13.29 3.97 12.34
CA ASN A 91 -14.31 4.01 13.39
C ASN A 91 -14.08 5.17 14.36
N ILE A 92 -12.84 5.40 14.79
CA ILE A 92 -12.51 6.56 15.65
C ILE A 92 -12.90 7.88 14.97
N ILE A 93 -12.63 8.01 13.67
CA ILE A 93 -13.00 9.21 12.91
C ILE A 93 -14.52 9.35 12.84
N PHE A 94 -15.26 8.27 12.58
CA PHE A 94 -16.72 8.31 12.54
C PHE A 94 -17.35 8.64 13.91
N ASP A 95 -16.82 8.08 14.99
CA ASP A 95 -17.27 8.38 16.35
C ASP A 95 -17.06 9.87 16.67
N ARG A 96 -15.91 10.42 16.28
CA ARG A 96 -15.63 11.85 16.41
C ARG A 96 -16.63 12.69 15.62
N VAL A 97 -16.81 12.42 14.33
CA VAL A 97 -17.74 13.17 13.47
C VAL A 97 -19.18 13.07 14.01
N SER A 98 -19.57 11.91 14.53
CA SER A 98 -20.88 11.73 15.15
C SER A 98 -21.06 12.62 16.38
N GLY A 99 -20.06 12.69 17.26
CA GLY A 99 -20.07 13.60 18.40
C GLY A 99 -20.10 15.08 18.00
N GLU A 100 -19.41 15.44 16.92
CA GLU A 100 -19.44 16.80 16.35
C GLU A 100 -20.83 17.15 15.81
N ILE A 101 -21.49 16.23 15.10
CA ILE A 101 -22.89 16.39 14.64
C ILE A 101 -23.83 16.51 15.84
N GLU A 102 -23.68 15.68 16.88
CA GLU A 102 -24.51 15.77 18.09
C GLU A 102 -24.39 17.13 18.78
N MET A 103 -23.19 17.72 18.82
CA MET A 103 -22.98 19.07 19.33
C MET A 103 -23.74 20.12 18.48
N LEU A 104 -23.65 20.02 17.15
CA LEU A 104 -24.37 20.92 16.24
C LEU A 104 -25.89 20.80 16.41
N VAL A 105 -26.42 19.57 16.46
CA VAL A 105 -27.85 19.31 16.64
C VAL A 105 -28.34 19.83 17.98
N ARG A 106 -27.60 19.58 19.06
CA ARG A 106 -27.95 20.10 20.39
C ARG A 106 -27.96 21.63 20.41
N TYR A 107 -26.94 22.26 19.83
CA TYR A 107 -26.86 23.72 19.74
C TYR A 107 -28.02 24.32 18.94
N ALA A 108 -28.33 23.73 17.78
CA ALA A 108 -29.49 24.12 16.97
C ALA A 108 -30.80 23.97 17.75
N GLY A 109 -30.98 22.85 18.46
CA GLY A 109 -32.15 22.61 19.31
C GLY A 109 -32.29 23.62 20.45
N GLU A 110 -31.19 24.04 21.08
CA GLU A 110 -31.22 25.09 22.10
C GLU A 110 -31.61 26.46 21.55
N ILE A 111 -31.16 26.81 20.34
CA ILE A 111 -31.57 28.05 19.66
C ILE A 111 -33.06 28.02 19.33
N GLN A 112 -33.55 26.88 18.81
CA GLN A 112 -34.96 26.71 18.46
C GLN A 112 -35.88 26.72 19.68
N ALA A 113 -35.44 26.13 20.80
CA ALA A 113 -36.24 26.05 22.02
C ALA A 113 -36.40 27.40 22.75
N ASP A 114 -35.46 28.33 22.58
CA ASP A 114 -35.47 29.63 23.25
C ASP A 114 -35.20 30.79 22.26
N PRO A 115 -36.25 31.29 21.58
CA PRO A 115 -36.14 32.40 20.63
C PRO A 115 -35.56 33.68 21.24
N SER A 116 -35.61 33.86 22.56
CA SER A 116 -35.04 35.03 23.24
C SER A 116 -33.50 35.09 23.15
N ARG A 117 -32.85 33.96 22.86
CA ARG A 117 -31.39 33.85 22.65
C ARG A 117 -30.97 34.25 21.24
N VAL A 118 -31.90 34.34 20.30
CA VAL A 118 -31.61 34.68 18.91
C VAL A 118 -31.21 36.15 18.83
N ARG A 119 -30.02 36.41 18.29
CA ARG A 119 -29.47 37.76 18.14
C ARG A 119 -29.51 38.18 16.68
N PRO A 120 -29.92 39.41 16.36
CA PRO A 120 -29.74 39.97 15.03
C PRO A 120 -28.26 39.98 14.64
N ARG A 121 -27.96 39.63 13.39
CA ARG A 121 -26.60 39.58 12.86
C ARG A 121 -26.55 40.13 11.45
N HIS A 122 -25.35 40.60 11.08
CA HIS A 122 -25.03 40.86 9.68
C HIS A 122 -24.70 39.54 8.99
N PHE A 123 -25.20 39.36 7.77
CA PHE A 123 -25.00 38.15 6.98
C PHE A 123 -24.33 38.51 5.68
N TYR A 124 -23.20 37.86 5.42
CA TYR A 124 -22.44 38.05 4.19
C TYR A 124 -23.01 37.13 3.11
N LEU A 125 -23.47 37.73 2.02
CA LEU A 125 -23.81 37.02 0.79
C LEU A 125 -22.53 36.78 -0.03
N GLN A 126 -22.64 36.10 -1.18
CA GLN A 126 -21.49 35.84 -2.06
C GLN A 126 -20.87 37.09 -2.71
N ASP A 127 -21.67 38.15 -2.83
CA ASP A 127 -21.29 39.44 -3.42
C ASP A 127 -20.69 40.40 -2.39
N GLU A 128 -20.74 40.05 -1.10
CA GLU A 128 -20.17 40.82 -0.02
C GLU A 128 -19.02 40.05 0.66
N GLU A 129 -17.79 40.33 0.24
CA GLU A 129 -16.61 39.70 0.84
C GLU A 129 -16.28 40.28 2.22
N PRO A 130 -16.19 39.45 3.29
CA PRO A 130 -15.75 39.89 4.60
C PRO A 130 -14.24 40.17 4.62
N GLN A 131 -13.78 41.00 5.57
CA GLN A 131 -12.35 41.28 5.75
C GLN A 131 -11.52 40.02 6.05
N ASP A 132 -12.13 39.05 6.75
CA ASP A 132 -11.55 37.74 7.01
C ASP A 132 -12.58 36.65 6.68
N PRO A 133 -12.39 35.86 5.61
CA PRO A 133 -13.27 34.76 5.25
C PRO A 133 -13.42 33.67 6.32
N ALA A 134 -12.44 33.52 7.23
CA ALA A 134 -12.50 32.59 8.35
C ALA A 134 -13.23 33.18 9.58
N SER A 135 -13.70 34.42 9.52
CA SER A 135 -14.41 35.04 10.65
C SER A 135 -15.92 34.79 10.64
N THR A 136 -16.47 34.29 9.53
CA THR A 136 -17.92 34.24 9.32
C THR A 136 -18.35 33.18 8.32
N THR A 137 -19.65 32.94 8.25
CA THR A 137 -20.31 32.12 7.25
C THR A 137 -20.76 32.96 6.06
N VAL A 138 -20.84 32.33 4.89
CA VAL A 138 -21.62 32.83 3.76
C VAL A 138 -23.08 32.37 3.88
N LEU A 139 -24.01 33.30 3.67
CA LEU A 139 -25.44 33.04 3.52
C LEU A 139 -25.74 32.82 2.04
N PHE A 140 -26.33 31.68 1.74
CA PHE A 140 -26.86 31.31 0.44
C PHE A 140 -28.37 31.23 0.50
N LEU A 141 -29.01 31.87 -0.48
CA LEU A 141 -30.46 31.84 -0.65
C LEU A 141 -30.76 31.10 -1.96
N SER A 142 -31.68 30.14 -1.88
CA SER A 142 -32.17 29.44 -3.07
C SER A 142 -32.92 30.40 -3.99
N PRO A 143 -33.00 30.15 -5.30
CA PRO A 143 -33.73 31.03 -6.21
C PRO A 143 -35.17 31.28 -5.77
N GLY A 144 -35.53 32.55 -5.56
CA GLY A 144 -36.90 32.99 -5.35
C GLY A 144 -37.42 32.90 -3.92
N VAL A 145 -36.58 32.59 -2.92
CA VAL A 145 -36.98 32.51 -1.50
C VAL A 145 -36.69 33.80 -0.72
N GLU A 146 -36.03 34.79 -1.32
CA GLU A 146 -35.42 35.93 -0.61
C GLU A 146 -36.43 36.80 0.14
N LYS A 147 -37.68 36.87 -0.34
CA LYS A 147 -38.76 37.67 0.25
C LYS A 147 -39.60 36.90 1.26
N ASP A 148 -39.49 35.59 1.27
CA ASP A 148 -40.38 34.70 2.01
C ASP A 148 -39.74 34.17 3.30
N ILE A 149 -38.45 34.43 3.51
CA ILE A 149 -37.72 34.02 4.70
C ILE A 149 -38.05 34.94 5.89
N PRO A 150 -38.60 34.39 7.00
CA PRO A 150 -38.76 35.14 8.24
C PRO A 150 -37.41 35.60 8.80
N VAL A 151 -37.35 36.85 9.25
CA VAL A 151 -36.13 37.43 9.87
C VAL A 151 -35.70 36.63 11.11
N GLU A 152 -36.67 36.13 11.88
CA GLU A 152 -36.40 35.31 13.07
C GLU A 152 -35.72 33.98 12.71
N GLU A 153 -36.21 33.31 11.65
CA GLU A 153 -35.63 32.07 11.16
C GLU A 153 -34.20 32.29 10.65
N ARG A 154 -33.99 33.34 9.84
CA ARG A 154 -32.67 33.70 9.34
C ARG A 154 -31.69 33.99 10.47
N ASN A 155 -32.13 34.73 11.49
CA ASN A 155 -31.30 35.03 12.64
C ASN A 155 -31.00 33.77 13.47
N ALA A 156 -31.98 32.89 13.66
CA ALA A 156 -31.80 31.63 14.38
C ALA A 156 -30.81 30.71 13.66
N ALA A 157 -30.97 30.50 12.36
CA ALA A 157 -30.04 29.72 11.55
C ALA A 157 -28.63 30.35 11.53
N GLY A 158 -28.54 31.68 11.47
CA GLY A 158 -27.28 32.41 11.54
C GLY A 158 -26.57 32.39 12.91
N MET A 159 -27.22 31.92 13.98
CA MET A 159 -26.54 31.66 15.25
C MET A 159 -25.59 30.46 15.14
N MET A 160 -25.81 29.54 14.19
CA MET A 160 -24.97 28.37 13.98
C MET A 160 -23.50 28.70 13.66
N THR A 161 -23.23 29.90 13.12
CA THR A 161 -21.87 30.41 12.91
C THR A 161 -21.01 30.35 14.20
N ASP A 162 -21.63 30.55 15.37
CA ASP A 162 -20.92 30.53 16.67
C ASP A 162 -20.36 29.15 17.03
N ILE A 163 -20.99 28.07 16.57
CA ILE A 163 -20.51 26.71 16.79
C ILE A 163 -19.68 26.21 15.60
N PHE A 164 -19.93 26.71 14.39
CA PHE A 164 -19.17 26.33 13.19
C PHE A 164 -17.69 26.72 13.28
N ILE A 165 -17.40 27.97 13.70
CA ILE A 165 -16.03 28.48 13.81
C ILE A 165 -15.16 27.61 14.73
N PRO A 166 -15.52 27.39 16.01
CA PRO A 166 -14.69 26.58 16.91
C PRO A 166 -14.65 25.11 16.50
N LEU A 167 -15.74 24.57 15.93
CA LEU A 167 -15.76 23.20 15.43
C LEU A 167 -14.74 23.01 14.30
N PHE A 168 -14.80 23.87 13.30
CA PHE A 168 -13.86 23.85 12.17
C PHE A 168 -12.41 24.10 12.60
N ALA A 169 -12.19 24.99 13.58
CA ALA A 169 -10.85 25.21 14.13
C ALA A 169 -10.30 23.98 14.87
N SER A 170 -11.18 23.13 15.42
CA SER A 170 -10.80 21.93 16.16
C SER A 170 -10.48 20.72 15.26
N ASP A 171 -11.02 20.69 14.03
CA ASP A 171 -10.77 19.61 13.06
C ASP A 171 -10.22 20.13 11.73
N LYS A 172 -8.93 19.88 11.50
CA LYS A 172 -8.23 20.25 10.27
C LYS A 172 -8.65 19.43 9.04
N ASN A 173 -9.43 18.36 9.22
CA ASN A 173 -9.92 17.53 8.12
C ASN A 173 -11.23 18.06 7.52
N LEU A 174 -11.86 19.05 8.16
CA LEU A 174 -13.09 19.65 7.64
C LEU A 174 -12.78 20.62 6.51
N ALA A 175 -13.46 20.43 5.38
CA ALA A 175 -13.42 21.36 4.25
C ALA A 175 -14.44 22.50 4.42
N ALA A 176 -15.59 22.20 5.02
CA ALA A 176 -16.62 23.16 5.39
C ALA A 176 -17.56 22.58 6.45
N VAL A 177 -18.25 23.46 7.19
CA VAL A 177 -19.41 23.11 8.04
C VAL A 177 -20.60 23.91 7.54
N TYR A 178 -21.77 23.28 7.42
CA TYR A 178 -22.94 23.94 6.87
C TYR A 178 -24.24 23.46 7.50
N VAL A 179 -25.26 24.31 7.39
CA VAL A 179 -26.66 23.98 7.69
C VAL A 179 -27.54 24.47 6.55
N GLY A 180 -28.42 23.59 6.09
CA GLY A 180 -29.52 23.92 5.18
C GLY A 180 -30.83 24.00 5.96
N THR A 181 -31.74 24.86 5.51
CA THR A 181 -33.08 25.05 6.11
C THR A 181 -34.17 24.72 5.11
N GLU A 182 -35.37 24.37 5.60
CA GLU A 182 -36.54 24.10 4.76
C GLU A 182 -37.01 25.32 3.96
N SER A 183 -36.73 26.52 4.46
CA SER A 183 -36.99 27.77 3.74
C SER A 183 -36.03 28.01 2.57
N GLY A 184 -35.00 27.17 2.40
CA GLY A 184 -34.05 27.26 1.30
C GLY A 184 -32.84 28.17 1.58
N MET A 185 -32.58 28.51 2.84
CA MET A 185 -31.30 29.11 3.24
C MET A 185 -30.23 28.05 3.48
N SER A 186 -28.99 28.38 3.15
CA SER A 186 -27.81 27.63 3.57
C SER A 186 -26.78 28.57 4.19
N PHE A 187 -26.28 28.21 5.38
CA PHE A 187 -25.14 28.89 6.00
C PHE A 187 -23.95 27.97 5.90
N ILE A 188 -22.85 28.46 5.31
CA ILE A 188 -21.66 27.65 5.06
C ILE A 188 -20.44 28.37 5.62
N TYR A 189 -19.62 27.63 6.36
CA TYR A 189 -18.37 28.10 6.94
C TYR A 189 -17.19 27.27 6.38
N PRO A 190 -16.03 27.88 6.07
CA PRO A 190 -15.76 29.33 6.06
C PRO A 190 -16.49 30.05 4.92
N TRP A 191 -16.50 31.39 4.95
CA TRP A 191 -17.06 32.18 3.87
C TRP A 191 -16.30 31.93 2.55
N PHE A 192 -17.05 31.81 1.45
CA PHE A 192 -16.49 31.67 0.11
C PHE A 192 -17.47 32.18 -0.96
N THR A 193 -16.99 32.29 -2.20
CA THR A 193 -17.77 32.73 -3.36
C THR A 193 -17.65 31.71 -4.52
N GLY A 194 -18.52 31.84 -5.52
CA GLY A 194 -18.49 31.01 -6.74
C GLY A 194 -19.36 29.76 -6.69
N MET A 195 -20.28 29.66 -5.73
CA MET A 195 -21.32 28.63 -5.77
C MET A 195 -22.40 29.01 -6.78
N ASP A 196 -22.95 27.97 -7.42
CA ASP A 196 -24.00 28.08 -8.43
C ASP A 196 -25.21 28.87 -7.90
N ALA A 197 -25.68 29.85 -8.68
CA ALA A 197 -26.86 30.65 -8.35
C ALA A 197 -28.15 29.82 -8.27
N THR A 198 -28.15 28.62 -8.85
CA THR A 198 -29.26 27.65 -8.79
C THR A 198 -29.18 26.69 -7.61
N PHE A 199 -28.20 26.87 -6.72
CA PHE A 199 -28.03 26.03 -5.54
C PHE A 199 -29.27 26.08 -4.64
N ASP A 200 -29.80 24.90 -4.32
CA ASP A 200 -30.84 24.72 -3.30
C ASP A 200 -30.42 23.57 -2.37
N PRO A 201 -30.33 23.80 -1.04
CA PRO A 201 -29.98 22.74 -0.10
C PRO A 201 -31.02 21.62 -0.05
N ARG A 202 -32.30 21.91 -0.32
CA ARG A 202 -33.43 20.97 -0.22
C ARG A 202 -33.44 19.92 -1.32
N LEU A 203 -32.70 20.17 -2.41
CA LEU A 203 -32.57 19.24 -3.54
C LEU A 203 -31.36 18.31 -3.39
N ARG A 204 -30.62 18.38 -2.28
CA ARG A 204 -29.40 17.61 -2.06
C ARG A 204 -29.72 16.32 -1.32
N GLY A 205 -29.06 15.22 -1.69
CA GLY A 205 -29.27 13.92 -1.06
C GLY A 205 -28.80 13.81 0.42
N TRP A 206 -28.17 14.87 0.95
CA TRP A 206 -27.77 14.96 2.36
C TRP A 206 -28.77 15.73 3.23
N PHE A 207 -29.75 16.43 2.61
CA PHE A 207 -30.83 17.13 3.31
C PHE A 207 -31.93 16.13 3.68
#